data_AF-A0A419ZSQ2-F1
#
_entry.id   AF-A0A419ZSQ2-F1
#
_cell.length_a   1.000
_cell.length_b   1.000
_cell.length_c   1.000
_cell.angle_alpha   90.00
_cell.angle_beta   90.00
_cell.angle_gamma   90.00
#
_symmetry.space_group_name_H-M   'P 1'
#
loop_
_entity.id
_entity.type
_entity.pdbx_description
1 polymer ?
#
loop_
_entity_poly.entity_id
_entity_poly.type
_entity_poly.pdbx_seq_one_letter_code
_entity_poly.pdbx_strand_id
1 'polypeptide(L)' 'MSEIKTLGDALPDEIARVTTILGHYVEIGPAGAFGAMLIRASLDRATRAAASGDIVAMIQALEDLKEYTE' A
#
# COMPACT_ATOMS: atom_id res chain seq x y z
N MET A 1 22.56 -7.99 -8.05
CA MET A 1 21.78 -7.55 -9.22
C MET A 1 20.39 -7.26 -8.71
N SER A 2 19.86 -6.04 -8.85
CA SER A 2 18.45 -5.81 -8.53
C SER A 2 17.61 -6.59 -9.52
N GLU A 3 16.81 -7.54 -9.03
CA GLU A 3 15.79 -8.21 -9.83
C GLU A 3 14.83 -7.15 -10.39
N ILE A 4 14.61 -7.19 -11.70
CA ILE A 4 13.60 -6.35 -12.34
C ILE A 4 12.25 -6.94 -11.94
N LYS A 5 11.53 -6.26 -11.05
CA LYS A 5 10.16 -6.64 -10.68
C LYS A 5 9.16 -6.01 -11.63
N THR A 6 8.17 -6.78 -12.06
CA THR A 6 7.04 -6.23 -12.82
C THR A 6 6.09 -5.50 -11.88
N LEU A 7 5.18 -4.70 -12.45
CA LEU A 7 4.11 -4.08 -11.67
C LEU A 7 3.23 -5.13 -10.96
N GLY A 8 3.05 -6.29 -11.58
CA GLY A 8 2.29 -7.41 -11.01
C GLY A 8 2.96 -8.06 -9.81
N ASP A 9 4.28 -7.93 -9.68
CA ASP A 9 5.04 -8.42 -8.52
C ASP A 9 5.18 -7.32 -7.45
N ALA A 10 5.53 -6.11 -7.89
CA ALA A 10 5.85 -5.00 -7.00
C ALA A 10 4.64 -4.48 -6.23
N LEU A 11 3.45 -4.40 -6.86
CA LEU A 11 2.26 -3.87 -6.20
C LEU A 11 1.76 -4.78 -5.06
N PRO A 12 1.63 -6.11 -5.24
CA PRO A 12 1.29 -7.01 -4.14
C PRO A 12 2.30 -7.00 -2.99
N ASP A 13 3.60 -6.96 -3.29
CA ASP A 13 4.66 -6.87 -2.28
C ASP A 13 4.51 -5.59 -1.43
N GLU A 14 4.25 -4.47 -2.10
CA GLU A 14 4.10 -3.18 -1.44
C GLU A 14 2.81 -3.09 -0.60
N ILE A 15 1.71 -3.68 -1.08
CA ILE A 15 0.48 -3.84 -0.29
C ILE A 15 0.77 -4.62 1.00
N ALA A 16 1.54 -5.70 0.92
CA ALA A 16 1.91 -6.48 2.11
C ALA A 16 2.78 -5.66 3.08
N ARG A 17 3.78 -4.93 2.58
CA ARG A 17 4.64 -4.06 3.39
C ARG A 17 3.85 -2.99 4.13
N VAL A 18 2.99 -2.25 3.42
CA VAL A 18 2.18 -1.17 4.01
C VAL A 18 1.11 -1.72 4.97
N THR A 19 0.65 -2.95 4.77
CA THR A 19 -0.22 -3.63 5.75
C THR A 19 0.49 -3.85 7.09
N THR A 20 1.80 -4.14 7.09
CA THR A 20 2.60 -4.19 8.33
C THR A 20 2.67 -2.82 9.00
N ILE A 21 2.93 -1.75 8.24
CA ILE A 21 2.94 -0.37 8.76
C ILE A 21 1.60 -0.01 9.40
N LEU A 22 0.49 -0.37 8.75
CA LEU A 22 -0.84 -0.19 9.32
C LEU A 22 -0.97 -0.82 10.71
N GLY A 23 -0.36 -1.98 10.94
CA GLY A 23 -0.27 -2.63 12.24
C GLY A 23 0.28 -1.70 13.32
N HIS A 24 1.41 -1.04 13.05
CA HIS A 24 2.01 -0.08 13.98
C HIS A 24 1.05 1.07 14.33
N TYR A 25 0.35 1.64 13.34
CA TYR A 25 -0.62 2.71 13.59
C TYR A 25 -1.83 2.24 14.40
N VAL A 26 -2.27 0.99 14.21
CA VAL A 26 -3.36 0.40 14.99
C VAL A 26 -2.93 0.16 16.44
N GLU A 27 -1.69 -0.27 16.67
CA GLU A 27 -1.13 -0.51 18.02
C GLU A 27 -1.02 0.76 18.86
N ILE A 28 -0.81 1.93 18.24
CA ILE A 28 -0.82 3.24 18.92
C ILE A 28 -2.20 3.53 19.56
N GLY A 29 -3.29 2.95 19.04
CA GLY A 29 -4.64 3.18 19.53
C GLY A 29 -5.25 4.49 19.03
N PRO A 30 -6.05 5.22 19.84
CA PRO A 30 -6.81 6.39 19.38
C PRO A 30 -5.98 7.48 18.71
N ALA A 31 -4.74 7.69 19.16
CA ALA A 31 -3.83 8.68 18.58
C ALA A 31 -3.36 8.29 17.16
N GLY A 32 -3.29 6.99 16.84
CA GLY A 32 -2.92 6.47 15.53
C GLY A 32 -4.09 6.28 14.57
N ALA A 33 -5.34 6.44 15.04
CA ALA A 33 -6.55 6.12 14.28
C ALA A 33 -6.67 6.92 12.97
N PHE A 34 -6.26 8.19 12.97
CA PHE A 34 -6.30 9.01 11.76
C PHE A 34 -5.30 8.51 10.69
N GLY A 35 -4.07 8.19 11.10
CA GLY A 35 -3.07 7.61 10.19
C GLY A 35 -3.50 6.24 9.67
N ALA A 36 -4.03 5.38 10.55
CA ALA A 36 -4.58 4.08 10.16
C ALA A 36 -5.72 4.21 9.14
N MET A 37 -6.59 5.21 9.27
CA MET A 37 -7.66 5.47 8.30
C MET A 37 -7.10 5.82 6.92
N LEU A 38 -6.09 6.68 6.84
CA LEU A 38 -5.46 7.06 5.57
C LEU A 38 -4.78 5.86 4.90
N ILE A 39 -3.99 5.10 5.66
CA ILE A 39 -3.30 3.91 5.14
C ILE A 39 -4.33 2.89 4.62
N ARG A 40 -5.42 2.66 5.36
CA ARG A 40 -6.49 1.77 4.90
C ARG A 40 -7.08 2.22 3.58
N ALA A 41 -7.34 3.53 3.40
CA ALA A 41 -7.89 4.06 2.16
C ALA A 41 -6.95 3.83 0.95
N SER A 42 -5.64 3.97 1.15
CA SER A 42 -4.64 3.70 0.11
C SER A 42 -4.50 2.23 -0.22
N LEU A 43 -4.47 1.34 0.79
CA LEU A 43 -4.49 -0.12 0.59
C LEU A 43 -5.74 -0.58 -0.17
N ASP A 44 -6.90 -0.02 0.18
CA ASP A 44 -8.17 -0.28 -0.49
C ASP A 44 -8.16 0.15 -1.97
N ARG A 45 -7.52 1.29 -2.29
CA ARG A 45 -7.35 1.75 -3.66
C ARG A 45 -6.42 0.83 -4.43
N ALA A 46 -5.30 0.43 -3.83
CA ALA A 46 -4.31 -0.46 -4.43
C ALA A 46 -4.89 -1.85 -4.74
N THR A 47 -5.62 -2.44 -3.81
CA THR A 47 -6.28 -3.75 -3.99
C THR A 47 -7.34 -3.70 -5.09
N ARG A 48 -8.15 -2.63 -5.17
CA ARG A 48 -9.11 -2.43 -6.27
C ARG A 48 -8.44 -2.25 -7.61
N ALA A 49 -7.35 -1.47 -7.68
CA ALA A 49 -6.59 -1.27 -8.91
C ALA A 49 -5.96 -2.58 -9.40
N ALA A 50 -5.39 -3.37 -8.49
CA ALA A 50 -4.84 -4.69 -8.80
C ALA A 50 -5.93 -5.65 -9.33
N ALA A 51 -7.12 -5.63 -8.72
CA ALA A 51 -8.24 -6.49 -9.13
C ALA A 51 -8.86 -6.07 -10.48
N SER A 52 -8.87 -4.78 -10.82
CA SER A 52 -9.43 -4.30 -12.09
C SER A 52 -8.48 -4.50 -13.28
N GLY A 53 -7.17 -4.64 -13.02
CA GLY A 53 -6.14 -4.69 -14.07
C GLY A 53 -5.90 -3.33 -14.76
N ASP A 54 -6.40 -2.23 -14.18
CA ASP A 54 -6.11 -0.88 -14.66
C ASP A 54 -4.66 -0.52 -14.35
N ILE A 55 -3.80 -0.64 -15.36
CA ILE A 55 -2.35 -0.42 -15.25
C ILE A 55 -2.02 0.98 -14.72
N VAL A 56 -2.77 2.02 -15.13
CA VAL A 56 -2.49 3.39 -14.70
C VAL A 56 -2.82 3.54 -13.21
N ALA A 57 -3.98 3.03 -12.79
CA ALA A 57 -4.38 3.03 -11.39
C ALA A 57 -3.42 2.21 -10.52
N MET A 58 -2.91 1.09 -11.05
CA MET A 58 -1.93 0.24 -10.36
C MET A 58 -0.60 0.97 -10.15
N ILE A 59 -0.09 1.70 -11.16
CA ILE A 59 1.13 2.50 -11.02
C ILE A 59 0.93 3.60 -9.99
N GLN A 60 -0.18 4.33 -10.05
CA GLN A 60 -0.48 5.39 -9.09
C GLN A 60 -0.60 4.86 -7.67
N ALA A 61 -1.24 3.71 -7.48
CA ALA A 61 -1.34 3.07 -6.18
C ALA A 61 0.02 2.59 -5.68
N LEU A 62 0.89 2.05 -6.55
CA LEU A 62 2.23 1.66 -6.17
C LEU A 62 3.06 2.85 -5.67
N GLU A 63 3.02 3.98 -6.38
CA GLU A 63 3.73 5.19 -5.94
C GLU A 63 3.16 5.75 -4.63
N ASP A 64 1.83 5.78 -4.47
CA ASP A 64 1.17 6.18 -3.21
C ASP A 64 1.61 5.31 -2.03
N LEU A 65 1.71 3.99 -2.22
CA LEU A 65 2.12 3.08 -1.14
C LEU A 65 3.59 3.24 -0.75
N LYS A 66 4.48 3.61 -1.69
CA LYS A 66 5.90 3.84 -1.41
C LYS A 66 6.16 5.03 -0.50
N GLU A 67 5.24 6.00 -0.46
CA GLU A 67 5.36 7.18 0.42
C GLU A 67 5.20 6.83 1.91
N TYR A 68 4.67 5.66 2.24
CA TYR A 68 4.59 5.21 3.63
C TYR A 68 5.94 4.67 4.11
N THR A 69 6.59 5.43 4.99
CA THR A 69 7.80 5.02 5.70
C THR A 69 7.48 4.48 7.09
N GLU A 70 8.27 3.51 7.55
CA GLU A 70 8.24 2.99 8.94
C GLU A 70 8.79 3.99 9.95
#